data_AF-A0A524IBU5-F1
#
_entry.id   AF-A0A524IBU5-F1
#
_cell.length_a   1.000
_cell.length_b   1.000
_cell.length_c   1.000
_cell.angle_alpha   90.00
_cell.angle_beta   90.00
_cell.angle_gamma   90.00
#
_symmetry.space_group_name_H-M   'P 1'
#
loop_
_entity.id
_entity.type
_entity.pdbx_description
1 polymer ?
#
loop_
_entity_poly.entity_id
_entity_poly.type
_entity_poly.pdbx_seq_one_letter_code
_entity_poly.pdbx_strand_id
1 'polypeptide(L)'
;MPETSAGRVPRSVCQENHRFRSGRKRGYCMLYCITTSFIRKSAIFLHAPRAVPPSPCSCYYPGRMNIIEITAKSLLRKQKQVDAWFCSAYGMNIYRGCAHNCAYCDGRAETYQVEGDFGSDISVKVNAPELLRRELDPAGKRKPMKRTYIFIGGGVNDAYQPAEEKYRLTRRALEIILGYGLHVHVLTKSVLVERDIDILLKINKAQSAGYNARAVVSFSFSSADDKISRVFEPGVPPPSRRFSAIKRLKDAGLYCGIYLMPVLPFITDYPEQIEAVFKAGTEAGADFLVFGGLTLKEGRQKEYFLQALRRFSGAAGDLIAGAGDLPLQYDVIYPGDPYKPGSSYGNARPDYCSLLNEVVFTVARRHRLPLRMPPALFRGIMDENDRIAVMLEHMDYFHRARGHKSTFGWAARKVRELEAPASAMGNRLRSVSGIGPATADIIGEILATGTSVKYEKLLYGSM
;
A
#
# COMPACT_ATOMS: atom_id res chain seq x y z
N MET A 1 -37.63 -43.71 -7.56
CA MET A 1 -38.94 -44.14 -7.00
C MET A 1 -38.66 -45.01 -5.79
N PRO A 2 -39.47 -44.93 -4.73
CA PRO A 2 -40.84 -44.38 -4.63
C PRO A 2 -40.83 -42.91 -4.12
N GLU A 3 -41.63 -41.92 -4.56
CA GLU A 3 -43.11 -41.77 -4.69
C GLU A 3 -43.86 -41.99 -3.37
N THR A 4 -44.75 -41.15 -2.81
CA THR A 4 -45.50 -39.90 -3.13
C THR A 4 -45.96 -39.30 -1.78
N SER A 5 -46.22 -38.00 -1.54
CA SER A 5 -47.43 -37.21 -1.91
C SER A 5 -47.34 -35.88 -1.10
N ALA A 6 -47.34 -34.71 -1.74
CA ALA A 6 -48.49 -33.83 -2.05
C ALA A 6 -49.19 -33.18 -0.83
N GLY A 7 -49.07 -31.84 -0.71
CA GLY A 7 -49.92 -30.98 0.12
C GLY A 7 -49.75 -29.50 -0.27
N ARG A 8 -50.78 -28.92 -0.90
CA ARG A 8 -50.86 -27.52 -1.38
C ARG A 8 -51.30 -26.54 -0.28
N VAL A 9 -50.68 -25.35 -0.31
CA VAL A 9 -51.15 -23.95 -0.14
C VAL A 9 -52.55 -23.69 0.47
N PRO A 10 -52.67 -22.61 1.29
CA PRO A 10 -53.49 -21.48 0.82
C PRO A 10 -52.82 -20.09 0.92
N ARG A 11 -53.32 -19.21 0.05
CA ARG A 11 -53.01 -17.78 -0.14
C ARG A 11 -53.64 -16.90 0.94
N SER A 12 -52.99 -15.77 1.24
CA SER A 12 -53.60 -14.48 1.62
C SER A 12 -52.69 -13.39 1.03
N VAL A 13 -53.07 -12.62 0.00
CA VAL A 13 -54.02 -11.49 -0.05
C VAL A 13 -53.74 -10.44 1.03
N CYS A 14 -52.99 -9.40 0.64
CA CYS A 14 -53.31 -8.01 0.97
C CYS A 14 -52.77 -7.10 -0.15
N GLN A 15 -53.69 -6.53 -0.91
CA GLN A 15 -53.50 -5.37 -1.76
C GLN A 15 -53.56 -4.12 -0.89
N GLU A 16 -52.71 -3.12 -1.18
CA GLU A 16 -53.04 -1.68 -1.14
C GLU A 16 -51.80 -0.91 -1.64
N ASN A 17 -51.81 -0.44 -2.89
CA ASN A 17 -52.22 0.90 -3.33
C ASN A 17 -51.43 2.05 -2.67
N HIS A 18 -50.35 2.49 -3.31
CA HIS A 18 -50.01 3.91 -3.33
C HIS A 18 -49.54 4.37 -4.72
N ARG A 19 -50.46 5.07 -5.40
CA ARG A 19 -50.23 5.84 -6.61
C ARG A 19 -49.34 7.06 -6.29
N PHE A 20 -48.18 7.15 -6.92
CA PHE A 20 -47.44 8.41 -7.04
C PHE A 20 -48.16 9.31 -8.05
N ARG A 21 -48.71 10.43 -7.58
CA ARG A 21 -49.27 11.49 -8.42
C ARG A 21 -48.15 12.41 -8.91
N SER A 22 -48.18 12.66 -10.21
CA SER A 22 -47.34 13.56 -10.97
C SER A 22 -47.47 15.02 -10.54
N GLY A 23 -46.35 15.73 -10.61
CA GLY A 23 -46.25 17.15 -10.31
C GLY A 23 -46.87 18.04 -11.39
N ARG A 24 -47.45 19.14 -10.93
CA ARG A 24 -47.61 20.42 -11.65
C ARG A 24 -47.95 21.48 -10.61
N LYS A 25 -47.05 22.43 -10.37
CA LYS A 25 -47.43 23.84 -10.20
C LYS A 25 -46.36 24.72 -10.84
N ARG A 26 -46.80 25.39 -11.91
CA ARG A 26 -46.19 26.58 -12.50
C ARG A 26 -46.39 27.74 -11.52
N GLY A 27 -45.38 28.58 -11.38
CA GLY A 27 -45.49 29.93 -10.84
C GLY A 27 -44.68 30.86 -11.75
N TYR A 28 -45.38 31.67 -12.52
CA TYR A 28 -44.87 32.75 -13.36
C TYR A 28 -44.26 33.87 -12.51
N CYS A 29 -43.17 34.53 -12.94
CA CYS A 29 -43.24 35.91 -13.45
C CYS A 29 -41.87 36.52 -13.83
N MET A 30 -41.83 36.96 -15.10
CA MET A 30 -41.37 38.26 -15.60
C MET A 30 -39.87 38.59 -15.77
N LEU A 31 -39.52 38.74 -17.06
CA LEU A 31 -38.47 39.54 -17.66
C LEU A 31 -38.37 40.97 -17.06
N TYR A 32 -37.17 41.53 -17.03
CA TYR A 32 -36.87 42.80 -17.70
C TYR A 32 -35.38 42.90 -18.05
N CYS A 33 -35.10 43.46 -19.22
CA CYS A 33 -33.79 43.65 -19.83
C CYS A 33 -33.58 45.15 -20.07
N ILE A 34 -32.30 45.57 -20.07
CA ILE A 34 -31.71 46.78 -20.69
C ILE A 34 -31.81 48.11 -19.91
N THR A 35 -30.65 48.69 -19.57
CA THR A 35 -30.14 49.97 -20.15
C THR A 35 -28.73 50.32 -19.61
N THR A 36 -28.06 51.17 -20.38
CA THR A 36 -26.62 51.45 -20.52
C THR A 36 -26.06 52.63 -19.71
N SER A 37 -24.75 52.52 -19.36
CA SER A 37 -23.69 53.55 -19.33
C SER A 37 -23.75 54.74 -18.34
N PHE A 38 -22.73 54.90 -17.49
CA PHE A 38 -21.73 55.99 -17.55
C PHE A 38 -20.72 55.99 -16.37
N ILE A 39 -19.58 56.61 -16.65
CA ILE A 39 -18.27 56.71 -15.96
C ILE A 39 -18.28 57.45 -14.60
N ARG A 40 -17.48 57.00 -13.60
CA ARG A 40 -16.47 57.82 -12.88
C ARG A 40 -15.72 57.09 -11.73
N LYS A 41 -14.39 57.11 -11.86
CA LYS A 41 -13.31 57.36 -10.87
C LYS A 41 -13.40 56.80 -9.43
N SER A 42 -12.37 56.00 -9.12
CA SER A 42 -11.54 56.02 -7.90
C SER A 42 -12.15 55.61 -6.56
N ALA A 43 -11.80 54.42 -6.09
CA ALA A 43 -11.32 54.19 -4.73
C ALA A 43 -10.82 52.75 -4.57
N ILE A 44 -9.59 52.63 -4.08
CA ILE A 44 -8.95 51.39 -3.64
C ILE A 44 -9.77 50.81 -2.48
N PHE A 45 -10.30 49.59 -2.65
CA PHE A 45 -10.79 48.76 -1.55
C PHE A 45 -10.36 47.31 -1.80
N LEU A 46 -9.40 46.86 -1.00
CA LEU A 46 -9.03 45.45 -0.82
C LEU A 46 -10.29 44.65 -0.44
N HIS A 47 -10.90 43.97 -1.40
CA HIS A 47 -11.89 42.94 -1.13
C HIS A 47 -11.19 41.59 -1.06
N ALA A 48 -11.02 41.10 0.16
CA ALA A 48 -10.72 39.70 0.42
C ALA A 48 -11.77 38.82 -0.30
N PRO A 49 -11.37 37.73 -0.99
CA PRO A 49 -12.34 36.84 -1.59
C PRO A 49 -13.22 36.23 -0.49
N ARG A 50 -14.54 36.44 -0.62
CA ARG A 50 -15.54 35.83 0.25
C ARG A 50 -15.35 34.31 0.25
N ALA A 51 -15.12 33.75 1.45
CA ALA A 51 -15.08 32.32 1.66
C ALA A 51 -16.38 31.69 1.15
N VAL A 52 -16.26 30.82 0.15
CA VAL A 52 -17.35 29.95 -0.27
C VAL A 52 -17.58 28.97 0.89
N PRO A 53 -18.77 28.93 1.51
CA PRO A 53 -19.03 27.94 2.54
C PRO A 53 -18.93 26.55 1.89
N PRO A 54 -18.27 25.56 2.52
CA PRO A 54 -18.23 24.22 1.97
C PRO A 54 -19.68 23.75 1.83
N SER A 55 -20.06 23.39 0.60
CA SER A 55 -21.30 22.66 0.37
C SER A 55 -21.25 21.39 1.23
N PRO A 56 -22.39 20.96 1.82
CA PRO A 56 -22.45 19.71 2.54
C PRO A 56 -22.32 18.58 1.52
N CYS A 57 -21.07 18.26 1.16
CA CYS A 57 -20.73 16.96 0.59
C CYS A 57 -21.25 15.93 1.58
N SER A 58 -22.25 15.17 1.14
CA SER A 58 -22.73 13.93 1.75
C SER A 58 -21.55 13.14 2.32
N CYS A 59 -21.25 13.39 3.59
CA CYS A 59 -20.24 12.71 4.35
C CYS A 59 -20.78 11.32 4.63
N TYR A 60 -20.24 10.34 3.91
CA TYR A 60 -20.29 8.95 4.34
C TYR A 60 -19.79 8.92 5.79
N TYR A 61 -20.71 8.74 6.74
CA TYR A 61 -20.35 8.45 8.12
C TYR A 61 -19.61 7.11 8.08
N PRO A 62 -18.36 7.01 8.59
CA PRO A 62 -17.77 5.71 8.81
C PRO A 62 -18.76 4.91 9.65
N GLY A 63 -19.14 3.71 9.16
CA GLY A 63 -19.96 2.79 9.94
C GLY A 63 -19.40 2.72 11.37
N ARG A 64 -20.29 2.68 12.36
CA ARG A 64 -19.94 2.68 13.78
C ARG A 64 -18.79 1.71 14.03
N MET A 65 -17.59 2.22 14.33
CA MET A 65 -16.45 1.38 14.70
C MET A 65 -16.75 0.72 16.04
N ASN A 66 -16.63 -0.59 16.09
CA ASN A 66 -16.70 -1.39 17.29
C ASN A 66 -15.27 -1.67 17.76
N ILE A 67 -14.88 -1.08 18.89
CA ILE A 67 -13.53 -1.18 19.41
C ILE A 67 -13.46 -2.31 20.43
N ILE A 68 -12.52 -3.24 20.23
CA ILE A 68 -12.28 -4.38 21.11
C ILE A 68 -10.86 -4.26 21.63
N GLU A 69 -10.70 -3.85 22.89
CA GLU A 69 -9.38 -3.83 23.52
C GLU A 69 -8.93 -5.26 23.86
N ILE A 70 -7.73 -5.63 23.41
CA ILE A 70 -7.15 -6.96 23.61
C ILE A 70 -5.73 -6.88 24.15
N THR A 71 -5.34 -7.93 24.87
CA THR A 71 -3.96 -8.14 25.31
C THR A 71 -3.29 -9.17 24.40
N ALA A 72 -2.25 -8.77 23.68
CA ALA A 72 -1.49 -9.66 22.81
C ALA A 72 -0.37 -10.39 23.56
N LYS A 73 0.05 -11.55 23.06
CA LYS A 73 1.20 -12.31 23.58
C LYS A 73 2.54 -11.83 22.99
N SER A 74 2.50 -11.40 21.73
CA SER A 74 3.63 -10.85 20.99
C SER A 74 3.22 -9.75 20.03
N LEU A 75 4.19 -8.90 19.65
CA LEU A 75 3.95 -7.80 18.72
C LEU A 75 4.78 -7.92 17.44
N LEU A 76 6.09 -8.14 17.55
CA LEU A 76 7.02 -8.22 16.43
C LEU A 76 6.92 -9.57 15.73
N ARG A 77 6.49 -9.54 14.48
CA ARG A 77 6.65 -10.64 13.53
C ARG A 77 8.07 -10.60 12.99
N LYS A 78 8.82 -11.68 13.21
CA LYS A 78 10.22 -11.84 12.77
C LYS A 78 10.26 -12.71 11.51
N GLN A 79 10.92 -12.21 10.48
CA GLN A 79 11.24 -12.99 9.27
C GLN A 79 12.64 -13.60 9.43
N LYS A 80 12.85 -14.77 8.80
CA LYS A 80 14.19 -15.41 8.77
C LYS A 80 15.19 -14.57 7.98
N GLN A 81 14.70 -13.89 6.95
CA GLN A 81 15.48 -13.11 5.99
C GLN A 81 14.92 -11.69 5.93
N VAL A 82 15.77 -10.73 5.60
CA VAL A 82 15.34 -9.36 5.30
C VAL A 82 14.49 -9.39 4.04
N ASP A 83 13.22 -8.99 4.15
CA ASP A 83 12.32 -8.90 3.00
C ASP A 83 12.77 -7.79 2.04
N ALA A 84 12.85 -8.09 0.74
CA ALA A 84 13.29 -7.12 -0.26
C ALA A 84 12.23 -6.06 -0.61
N TRP A 85 10.94 -6.33 -0.41
CA TRP A 85 9.87 -5.37 -0.73
C TRP A 85 9.82 -4.20 0.25
N PHE A 86 10.10 -4.46 1.53
CA PHE A 86 10.02 -3.49 2.62
C PHE A 86 11.38 -3.22 3.29
N CYS A 87 12.43 -3.93 2.86
CA CYS A 87 13.78 -3.87 3.42
C CYS A 87 13.82 -4.13 4.93
N SER A 88 12.98 -5.06 5.41
CA SER A 88 12.73 -5.31 6.83
C SER A 88 12.73 -6.79 7.19
N ALA A 89 13.32 -7.17 8.32
CA ALA A 89 13.11 -8.48 8.93
C ALA A 89 12.08 -8.47 10.08
N TYR A 90 11.53 -7.30 10.44
CA TYR A 90 10.69 -7.11 11.61
C TYR A 90 9.47 -6.27 11.25
N GLY A 91 8.28 -6.86 11.31
CA GLY A 91 7.02 -6.13 11.12
C GLY A 91 6.15 -6.18 12.37
N MET A 92 5.22 -5.23 12.51
CA MET A 92 4.22 -5.28 13.58
C MET A 92 2.82 -4.90 13.08
N ASN A 93 1.83 -5.54 13.68
CA ASN A 93 0.42 -5.17 13.56
C ASN A 93 -0.04 -4.68 14.94
N ILE A 94 -0.19 -3.38 15.12
CA ILE A 94 -0.65 -2.77 16.37
C ILE A 94 -2.15 -2.98 16.56
N TYR A 95 -2.88 -2.98 15.44
CA TYR A 95 -4.31 -3.24 15.39
C TYR A 95 -4.62 -4.52 14.61
N ARG A 96 -5.84 -5.02 14.71
CA ARG A 96 -6.44 -6.01 13.80
C ARG A 96 -7.79 -5.48 13.34
N GLY A 97 -8.09 -5.62 12.05
CA GLY A 97 -9.17 -4.87 11.43
C GLY A 97 -8.71 -3.48 11.01
N CYS A 98 -9.40 -2.89 10.03
CA CYS A 98 -9.03 -1.59 9.50
C CYS A 98 -10.25 -0.75 9.07
N ALA A 99 -10.50 0.36 9.78
CA ALA A 99 -11.61 1.26 9.48
C ALA A 99 -11.44 2.09 8.19
N HIS A 100 -10.27 2.01 7.55
CA HIS A 100 -10.10 2.46 6.16
C HIS A 100 -10.99 1.67 5.18
N ASN A 101 -11.36 0.44 5.55
CA ASN A 101 -12.36 -0.38 4.89
C ASN A 101 -12.13 -0.56 3.36
N CYS A 102 -10.88 -0.68 2.92
CA CYS A 102 -10.57 -0.85 1.50
C CYS A 102 -11.25 -2.12 0.95
N ALA A 103 -11.87 -2.00 -0.22
CA ALA A 103 -12.65 -3.07 -0.83
C ALA A 103 -11.81 -4.31 -1.14
N TYR A 104 -10.57 -4.09 -1.60
CA TYR A 104 -9.61 -5.13 -1.96
C TYR A 104 -8.75 -5.64 -0.78
N CYS A 105 -9.01 -5.21 0.46
CA CYS A 105 -8.08 -5.42 1.56
C CYS A 105 -7.80 -6.91 1.82
N ASP A 106 -6.53 -7.29 1.72
CA ASP A 106 -6.09 -8.67 1.91
C ASP A 106 -6.44 -9.21 3.31
N GLY A 107 -6.43 -8.34 4.32
CA GLY A 107 -6.77 -8.68 5.70
C GLY A 107 -8.19 -9.21 5.92
N ARG A 108 -9.08 -9.13 4.92
CA ARG A 108 -10.40 -9.76 4.93
C ARG A 108 -10.32 -11.28 4.76
N ALA A 109 -9.29 -11.79 4.08
CA ALA A 109 -9.18 -13.21 3.79
C ALA A 109 -9.06 -14.02 5.09
N GLU A 110 -9.67 -15.19 5.08
CA GLU A 110 -9.81 -16.10 6.23
C GLU A 110 -8.46 -16.51 6.80
N THR A 111 -7.44 -16.62 5.93
CA THR A 111 -6.05 -16.95 6.31
C THR A 111 -5.46 -15.98 7.34
N TYR A 112 -5.95 -14.73 7.39
CA TYR A 112 -5.50 -13.73 8.35
C TYR A 112 -6.16 -13.82 9.71
N GLN A 113 -7.20 -14.64 9.86
CA GLN A 113 -7.90 -14.92 11.12
C GLN A 113 -8.36 -13.64 11.84
N VAL A 114 -8.81 -12.64 11.09
CA VAL A 114 -9.46 -11.44 11.66
C VAL A 114 -10.94 -11.76 11.84
N GLU A 115 -11.35 -11.81 13.09
CA GLU A 115 -12.73 -12.07 13.52
C GLU A 115 -13.62 -10.84 13.30
N GLY A 116 -14.93 -11.06 13.19
CA GLY A 116 -15.90 -10.00 12.96
C GLY A 116 -15.87 -9.41 11.54
N ASP A 117 -16.50 -8.25 11.40
CA ASP A 117 -16.42 -7.44 10.18
C ASP A 117 -15.15 -6.60 10.19
N PHE A 118 -14.21 -6.97 9.30
CA PHE A 118 -12.89 -6.34 9.16
C PHE A 118 -12.92 -4.80 9.09
N GLY A 119 -13.96 -4.23 8.49
CA GLY A 119 -14.08 -2.78 8.28
C GLY A 119 -14.56 -2.00 9.50
N SER A 120 -15.17 -2.66 10.48
CA SER A 120 -15.82 -2.02 11.64
C SER A 120 -15.37 -2.56 12.98
N ASP A 121 -15.03 -3.84 13.08
CA ASP A 121 -14.54 -4.49 14.30
C ASP A 121 -13.02 -4.34 14.39
N ILE A 122 -12.56 -3.43 15.24
CA ILE A 122 -11.14 -3.09 15.38
C ILE A 122 -10.64 -3.61 16.72
N SER A 123 -9.79 -4.65 16.69
CA SER A 123 -9.07 -5.09 17.86
C SER A 123 -7.85 -4.22 18.12
N VAL A 124 -7.76 -3.65 19.31
CA VAL A 124 -6.68 -2.75 19.73
C VAL A 124 -5.78 -3.50 20.71
N LYS A 125 -4.50 -3.70 20.34
CA LYS A 125 -3.52 -4.32 21.25
C LYS A 125 -3.03 -3.29 22.25
N VAL A 126 -3.77 -3.09 23.34
CA VAL A 126 -3.49 -2.02 24.31
C VAL A 126 -2.13 -2.15 24.98
N ASN A 127 -1.61 -3.38 25.09
CA ASN A 127 -0.29 -3.69 25.64
C ASN A 127 0.86 -3.67 24.60
N ALA A 128 0.62 -3.14 23.39
CA ALA A 128 1.64 -3.11 22.33
C ALA A 128 2.94 -2.39 22.74
N PRO A 129 2.92 -1.22 23.42
CA PRO A 129 4.15 -0.56 23.86
C PRO A 129 4.98 -1.41 24.82
N GLU A 130 4.33 -2.07 25.77
CA GLU A 130 4.99 -2.94 26.77
C GLU A 130 5.62 -4.16 26.09
N LEU A 131 4.89 -4.80 25.18
CA LEU A 131 5.42 -5.90 24.37
C LEU A 131 6.61 -5.46 23.53
N LEU A 132 6.53 -4.28 22.88
CA LEU A 132 7.58 -3.78 22.02
C LEU A 132 8.88 -3.53 22.79
N ARG A 133 8.81 -2.89 23.97
CA ARG A 133 9.99 -2.68 24.83
C ARG A 133 10.66 -4.00 25.17
N ARG A 134 9.88 -4.96 25.68
CA ARG A 134 10.37 -6.31 26.02
C ARG A 134 10.99 -7.01 24.81
N GLU A 135 10.36 -6.90 23.64
CA GLU A 135 10.79 -7.59 22.44
C GLU A 135 11.97 -6.93 21.72
N LEU A 136 12.25 -5.64 21.98
CA LEU A 136 13.42 -4.94 21.46
C LEU A 136 14.62 -4.99 22.41
N ASP A 137 14.39 -5.18 23.71
CA ASP A 137 15.45 -5.23 24.73
C ASP A 137 16.57 -6.23 24.37
N PRO A 138 17.81 -5.76 24.15
CA PRO A 138 18.96 -6.62 23.90
C PRO A 138 19.28 -7.57 25.05
N ALA A 139 19.04 -7.18 26.30
CA ALA A 139 19.37 -8.00 27.47
C ALA A 139 18.58 -9.32 27.50
N GLY A 140 17.39 -9.33 26.92
CA GLY A 140 16.54 -10.51 26.78
C GLY A 140 16.89 -11.42 25.60
N LYS A 141 17.96 -11.16 24.84
CA LYS A 141 18.24 -11.86 23.57
C LYS A 141 19.51 -12.69 23.59
N ARG A 142 19.39 -13.94 23.13
CA ARG A 142 20.54 -14.84 22.88
C ARG A 142 21.41 -14.41 21.69
N LYS A 143 20.81 -13.75 20.69
CA LYS A 143 21.50 -13.25 19.50
C LYS A 143 21.04 -11.83 19.21
N PRO A 144 21.93 -10.93 18.75
CA PRO A 144 21.56 -9.59 18.33
C PRO A 144 20.44 -9.62 17.28
N MET A 145 19.62 -8.57 17.27
CA MET A 145 18.69 -8.37 16.16
C MET A 145 19.48 -8.05 14.89
N LYS A 146 18.99 -8.55 13.75
CA LYS A 146 19.49 -8.13 12.44
C LYS A 146 19.33 -6.61 12.34
N ARG A 147 20.36 -5.93 11.85
CA ARG A 147 20.23 -4.50 11.55
C ARG A 147 19.36 -4.37 10.30
N THR A 148 18.21 -3.72 10.42
CA THR A 148 17.21 -3.57 9.36
C THR A 148 16.15 -2.56 9.81
N TYR A 149 15.20 -2.23 8.94
CA TYR A 149 14.04 -1.43 9.33
C TYR A 149 13.11 -2.22 10.27
N ILE A 150 12.60 -1.54 11.29
CA ILE A 150 11.35 -1.94 11.95
C ILE A 150 10.20 -1.44 11.07
N PHE A 151 9.45 -2.36 10.50
CA PHE A 151 8.32 -2.06 9.62
C PHE A 151 7.03 -1.86 10.42
N ILE A 152 6.51 -0.65 10.38
CA ILE A 152 5.19 -0.28 10.92
C ILE A 152 4.23 -0.22 9.74
N GLY A 153 3.55 -1.33 9.53
CA GLY A 153 2.62 -1.54 8.43
C GLY A 153 2.11 -2.98 8.50
N GLY A 154 0.90 -3.21 8.00
CA GLY A 154 0.22 -4.48 8.22
C GLY A 154 -0.61 -4.95 7.06
N GLY A 155 -0.62 -6.27 6.85
CA GLY A 155 -1.60 -6.91 5.95
C GLY A 155 -3.02 -6.95 6.52
N VAL A 156 -3.18 -6.65 7.82
CA VAL A 156 -4.45 -6.77 8.56
C VAL A 156 -4.87 -5.50 9.29
N ASN A 157 -4.15 -4.40 9.09
CA ASN A 157 -4.46 -3.07 9.64
C ASN A 157 -3.63 -1.99 8.95
N ASP A 158 -4.07 -0.75 9.09
CA ASP A 158 -3.22 0.42 8.96
C ASP A 158 -2.88 0.96 10.35
N ALA A 159 -1.60 1.22 10.63
CA ALA A 159 -1.14 1.70 11.92
C ALA A 159 -1.63 3.13 12.24
N TYR A 160 -2.06 3.88 11.23
CA TYR A 160 -2.60 5.23 11.32
C TYR A 160 -4.08 5.30 10.90
N GLN A 161 -4.81 4.18 11.03
CA GLN A 161 -6.26 4.17 10.87
C GLN A 161 -6.96 5.08 11.90
N PRO A 162 -8.25 5.44 11.73
CA PRO A 162 -8.96 6.37 12.62
C PRO A 162 -8.81 6.11 14.13
N ALA A 163 -8.78 4.85 14.57
CA ALA A 163 -8.56 4.52 15.98
C ALA A 163 -7.23 5.07 16.57
N GLU A 164 -6.19 5.21 15.75
CA GLU A 164 -4.87 5.73 16.16
C GLU A 164 -4.91 7.20 16.58
N GLU A 165 -5.94 7.97 16.20
CA GLU A 165 -6.13 9.34 16.67
C GLU A 165 -6.29 9.38 18.19
N LYS A 166 -7.08 8.45 18.75
CA LYS A 166 -7.31 8.29 20.19
C LYS A 166 -6.19 7.50 20.87
N TYR A 167 -5.83 6.34 20.33
CA TYR A 167 -4.97 5.38 21.04
C TYR A 167 -3.49 5.75 21.03
N ARG A 168 -3.01 6.44 19.98
CA ARG A 168 -1.61 6.88 19.85
C ARG A 168 -0.59 5.75 20.09
N LEU A 169 -0.94 4.51 19.74
CA LEU A 169 -0.10 3.33 19.98
C LEU A 169 1.07 3.31 18.99
N THR A 170 0.85 3.76 17.76
CA THR A 170 1.91 3.91 16.77
C THR A 170 2.91 4.97 17.18
N ARG A 171 2.44 6.12 17.69
CA ARG A 171 3.36 7.14 18.24
C ARG A 171 4.21 6.59 19.39
N ARG A 172 3.60 5.90 20.36
CA ARG A 172 4.33 5.25 21.46
C ARG A 172 5.33 4.20 20.96
N ALA A 173 5.01 3.48 19.90
CA ALA A 173 5.94 2.55 19.26
C ALA A 173 7.15 3.29 18.65
N LEU A 174 6.93 4.43 18.00
CA LEU A 174 8.01 5.29 17.48
C LEU A 174 8.91 5.83 18.60
N GLU A 175 8.35 6.20 19.76
CA GLU A 175 9.10 6.64 20.95
C GLU A 175 10.02 5.54 21.47
N ILE A 176 9.53 4.30 21.50
CA ILE A 176 10.33 3.15 21.90
C ILE A 176 11.43 2.86 20.87
N ILE A 177 11.10 2.87 19.57
CA ILE A 177 12.06 2.66 18.47
C ILE A 177 13.18 3.72 18.52
N LEU A 178 12.82 4.98 18.76
CA LEU A 178 13.77 6.08 18.97
C LEU A 178 14.69 5.80 20.16
N GLY A 179 14.14 5.35 21.30
CA GLY A 179 14.90 5.03 22.50
C GLY A 179 15.95 3.93 22.29
N TYR A 180 15.70 2.98 21.37
CA TYR A 180 16.67 1.95 20.97
C TYR A 180 17.53 2.36 19.76
N GLY A 181 17.34 3.56 19.21
CA GLY A 181 18.09 4.05 18.05
C GLY A 181 17.92 3.18 16.79
N LEU A 182 16.73 2.61 16.58
CA LEU A 182 16.46 1.69 15.47
C LEU A 182 15.91 2.42 14.24
N HIS A 183 16.15 1.85 13.06
CA HIS A 183 15.56 2.34 11.81
C HIS A 183 14.06 2.01 11.75
N VAL A 184 13.26 2.89 11.15
CA VAL A 184 11.82 2.67 10.97
C VAL A 184 11.38 2.88 9.52
N HIS A 185 10.52 2.01 9.05
CA HIS A 185 9.78 2.19 7.81
C HIS A 185 8.29 2.11 8.11
N VAL A 186 7.59 3.24 7.95
CA VAL A 186 6.14 3.33 8.08
C VAL A 186 5.52 3.14 6.70
N LEU A 187 4.52 2.28 6.57
CA LEU A 187 3.64 2.22 5.39
C LEU A 187 2.20 2.44 5.83
N THR A 188 1.55 3.47 5.26
CA THR A 188 0.18 3.84 5.61
C THR A 188 -0.60 4.32 4.38
N LYS A 189 -1.91 4.49 4.51
CA LYS A 189 -2.75 5.28 3.61
C LYS A 189 -3.27 6.56 4.28
N SER A 190 -2.94 6.78 5.55
CA SER A 190 -3.48 7.89 6.35
C SER A 190 -2.52 9.07 6.42
N VAL A 191 -3.07 10.28 6.29
CA VAL A 191 -2.32 11.53 6.51
C VAL A 191 -2.08 11.82 7.99
N LEU A 192 -2.64 11.03 8.92
CA LEU A 192 -2.43 11.18 10.36
C LEU A 192 -0.95 11.01 10.75
N VAL A 193 -0.14 10.35 9.92
CA VAL A 193 1.32 10.26 10.10
C VAL A 193 2.01 11.63 10.19
N GLU A 194 1.41 12.69 9.62
CA GLU A 194 1.93 14.05 9.73
C GLU A 194 2.03 14.54 11.19
N ARG A 195 1.16 14.04 12.08
CA ARG A 195 1.21 14.31 13.53
C ARG A 195 2.56 13.92 14.14
N ASP A 196 3.18 12.89 13.58
CA ASP A 196 4.37 12.24 14.14
C ASP A 196 5.65 12.60 13.35
N ILE A 197 5.62 13.66 12.53
CA ILE A 197 6.80 14.23 11.86
C ILE A 197 7.90 14.54 12.87
N ASP A 198 7.53 15.12 14.02
CA ASP A 198 8.47 15.54 15.05
C ASP A 198 9.34 14.37 15.55
N ILE A 199 8.73 13.20 15.74
CA ILE A 199 9.44 12.02 16.23
C ILE A 199 10.15 11.25 15.10
N LEU A 200 9.57 11.20 13.91
CA LEU A 200 10.22 10.59 12.75
C LEU A 200 11.52 11.32 12.40
N LEU A 201 11.54 12.66 12.53
CA LEU A 201 12.76 13.45 12.37
C LEU A 201 13.79 13.18 13.47
N LYS A 202 13.35 12.99 14.72
CA LYS A 202 14.26 12.57 15.81
C LYS A 202 14.89 11.22 15.51
N ILE A 203 14.12 10.24 15.01
CA ILE A 203 14.64 8.94 14.59
C ILE A 203 15.65 9.12 13.45
N ASN A 204 15.33 9.94 12.44
CA ASN A 204 16.23 10.16 11.29
C ASN A 204 17.55 10.87 11.64
N LYS A 205 17.62 11.51 12.82
CA LYS A 205 18.82 12.18 13.35
C LYS A 205 19.51 11.40 14.45
N ALA A 206 18.88 10.36 14.99
CA ALA A 206 19.41 9.61 16.11
C ALA A 206 20.67 8.86 15.69
N GLN A 207 21.75 9.05 16.45
CA GLN A 207 22.98 8.29 16.29
C GLN A 207 22.90 7.03 17.14
N SER A 208 23.10 5.87 16.51
CA SER A 208 23.11 4.58 17.20
C SER A 208 24.23 3.73 16.61
N ALA A 209 25.06 3.12 17.46
CA ALA A 209 26.09 2.17 17.07
C ALA A 209 26.93 2.55 15.83
N GLY A 210 27.38 3.81 15.75
CA GLY A 210 28.24 4.31 14.66
C GLY A 210 27.52 4.64 13.35
N TYR A 211 26.18 4.75 13.36
CA TYR A 211 25.39 5.15 12.20
C TYR A 211 24.24 6.10 12.57
N ASN A 212 23.71 6.80 11.57
CA ASN A 212 22.47 7.56 11.70
C ASN A 212 21.29 6.61 11.44
N ALA A 213 20.40 6.49 12.43
CA ALA A 213 19.13 5.82 12.24
C ALA A 213 18.34 6.51 11.11
N ARG A 214 17.41 5.78 10.49
CA ARG A 214 16.70 6.26 9.30
C ARG A 214 15.21 6.06 9.47
N ALA A 215 14.45 7.07 9.08
CA ALA A 215 13.00 7.01 8.99
C ALA A 215 12.57 7.14 7.53
N VAL A 216 11.76 6.17 7.07
CA VAL A 216 11.09 6.22 5.76
C VAL A 216 9.59 6.17 5.99
N VAL A 217 8.84 7.05 5.31
CA VAL A 217 7.38 7.06 5.34
C VAL A 217 6.83 6.82 3.93
N SER A 218 6.18 5.70 3.74
CA SER A 218 5.59 5.32 2.47
C SER A 218 4.08 5.40 2.50
N PHE A 219 3.49 5.78 1.37
CA PHE A 219 2.04 5.78 1.19
C PHE A 219 1.62 4.74 0.18
N SER A 220 0.61 3.96 0.52
CA SER A 220 -0.01 3.02 -0.42
C SER A 220 -1.10 3.72 -1.22
N PHE A 221 -1.20 3.40 -2.52
CA PHE A 221 -2.19 3.91 -3.47
C PHE A 221 -2.72 2.75 -4.32
N SER A 222 -3.99 2.83 -4.73
CA SER A 222 -4.54 2.04 -5.85
C SER A 222 -4.80 2.87 -7.10
N SER A 223 -4.92 4.20 -6.96
CA SER A 223 -5.11 5.17 -8.03
C SER A 223 -4.58 6.55 -7.61
N ALA A 224 -4.32 7.42 -8.58
CA ALA A 224 -4.16 8.85 -8.36
C ALA A 224 -5.49 9.63 -8.41
N ASP A 225 -6.60 8.98 -8.80
CA ASP A 225 -7.93 9.58 -8.93
C ASP A 225 -8.73 9.45 -7.62
N ASP A 226 -9.10 10.61 -7.06
CA ASP A 226 -9.93 10.72 -5.86
C ASP A 226 -11.31 10.07 -6.01
N LYS A 227 -11.88 10.03 -7.22
CA LYS A 227 -13.16 9.38 -7.51
C LYS A 227 -13.05 7.86 -7.43
N ILE A 228 -12.00 7.28 -8.03
CA ILE A 228 -11.72 5.83 -7.96
C ILE A 228 -11.45 5.43 -6.51
N SER A 229 -10.59 6.18 -5.82
CA SER A 229 -10.27 5.93 -4.41
C SER A 229 -11.50 5.98 -3.51
N ARG A 230 -12.44 6.91 -3.73
CA ARG A 230 -13.69 6.97 -2.93
C ARG A 230 -14.51 5.68 -2.99
N VAL A 231 -14.45 4.95 -4.10
CA VAL A 231 -15.20 3.70 -4.29
C VAL A 231 -14.46 2.52 -3.64
N PHE A 232 -13.17 2.39 -3.87
CA PHE A 232 -12.39 1.22 -3.42
C PHE A 232 -11.68 1.40 -2.08
N GLU A 233 -11.55 2.63 -1.59
CA GLU A 233 -10.89 3.03 -0.34
C GLU A 233 -11.75 4.05 0.45
N PRO A 234 -13.02 3.73 0.77
CA PRO A 234 -13.99 4.72 1.25
C PRO A 234 -13.64 5.39 2.59
N GLY A 235 -12.87 4.73 3.45
CA GLY A 235 -12.40 5.29 4.74
C GLY A 235 -11.00 5.91 4.68
N VAL A 236 -10.39 6.00 3.50
CA VAL A 236 -9.01 6.49 3.31
C VAL A 236 -9.01 7.94 2.84
N PRO A 237 -8.07 8.79 3.31
CA PRO A 237 -7.85 10.11 2.71
C PRO A 237 -7.60 10.02 1.20
N PRO A 238 -8.23 10.89 0.37
CA PRO A 238 -8.07 10.83 -1.07
C PRO A 238 -6.59 10.88 -1.53
N PRO A 239 -6.21 10.24 -2.66
CA PRO A 239 -4.87 10.30 -3.25
C PRO A 239 -4.26 11.70 -3.27
N SER A 240 -5.01 12.73 -3.65
CA SER A 240 -4.55 14.13 -3.67
C SER A 240 -4.00 14.60 -2.31
N ARG A 241 -4.67 14.22 -1.21
CA ARG A 241 -4.25 14.51 0.17
C ARG A 241 -3.02 13.70 0.57
N ARG A 242 -2.91 12.45 0.12
CA ARG A 242 -1.73 11.60 0.37
C ARG A 242 -0.49 12.12 -0.37
N PHE A 243 -0.61 12.56 -1.63
CA PHE A 243 0.50 13.22 -2.33
C PHE A 243 0.91 14.54 -1.66
N SER A 244 -0.06 15.32 -1.16
CA SER A 244 0.21 16.52 -0.35
C SER A 244 0.94 16.18 0.96
N ALA A 245 0.64 15.03 1.57
CA ALA A 245 1.35 14.53 2.75
C ALA A 245 2.79 14.13 2.43
N ILE A 246 3.02 13.42 1.32
CA ILE A 246 4.37 13.11 0.81
C ILE A 246 5.16 14.41 0.67
N LYS A 247 4.61 15.42 -0.02
CA LYS A 247 5.30 16.71 -0.17
C LYS A 247 5.70 17.33 1.17
N ARG A 248 4.79 17.37 2.14
CA ARG A 248 5.07 17.93 3.48
C ARG A 248 6.15 17.15 4.24
N LEU A 249 6.14 15.83 4.15
CA LEU A 249 7.16 14.98 4.75
C LEU A 249 8.53 15.18 4.10
N LYS A 250 8.56 15.31 2.76
CA LYS A 250 9.76 15.63 1.99
C LYS A 250 10.31 17.01 2.34
N ASP A 251 9.45 18.02 2.41
CA ASP A 251 9.81 19.40 2.80
C ASP A 251 10.37 19.44 4.24
N ALA A 252 9.92 18.53 5.12
CA ALA A 252 10.48 18.37 6.47
C ALA A 252 11.83 17.63 6.53
N GLY A 253 12.29 17.04 5.40
CA GLY A 253 13.56 16.31 5.32
C GLY A 253 13.45 14.80 5.59
N LEU A 254 12.26 14.21 5.47
CA LEU A 254 12.07 12.75 5.53
C LEU A 254 12.18 12.11 4.14
N TYR A 255 12.46 10.81 4.13
CA TYR A 255 12.36 10.00 2.91
C TYR A 255 10.95 9.45 2.76
N CYS A 256 10.42 9.47 1.54
CA CYS A 256 9.09 9.00 1.23
C CYS A 256 9.03 8.06 0.04
N GLY A 257 8.21 7.02 0.16
CA GLY A 257 7.96 6.05 -0.91
C GLY A 257 6.50 5.99 -1.32
N ILE A 258 6.26 5.46 -2.51
CA ILE A 258 4.93 5.10 -2.99
C ILE A 258 4.83 3.59 -3.07
N TYR A 259 3.72 3.03 -2.61
CA TYR A 259 3.34 1.65 -2.87
C TYR A 259 2.08 1.65 -3.73
N LEU A 260 2.24 1.57 -5.05
CA LEU A 260 1.15 1.36 -6.01
C LEU A 260 0.71 -0.10 -5.94
N MET A 261 0.03 -0.44 -4.85
CA MET A 261 -0.31 -1.79 -4.48
C MET A 261 -1.64 -1.77 -3.70
N PRO A 262 -2.74 -2.23 -4.30
CA PRO A 262 -2.79 -2.94 -5.59
C PRO A 262 -2.96 -2.00 -6.80
N VAL A 263 -2.42 -2.40 -7.95
CA VAL A 263 -3.00 -2.03 -9.25
C VAL A 263 -4.27 -2.86 -9.49
N LEU A 264 -5.38 -2.22 -9.80
CA LEU A 264 -6.70 -2.83 -9.98
C LEU A 264 -6.94 -3.15 -11.46
N PRO A 265 -7.12 -4.43 -11.83
CA PRO A 265 -7.40 -4.82 -13.21
C PRO A 265 -8.61 -4.11 -13.83
N PHE A 266 -8.48 -3.69 -15.09
CA PHE A 266 -9.49 -3.00 -15.88
C PHE A 266 -9.98 -1.67 -15.28
N ILE A 267 -9.21 -1.08 -14.36
CA ILE A 267 -9.58 0.16 -13.64
C ILE A 267 -8.36 1.07 -13.52
N THR A 268 -7.27 0.57 -12.96
CA THR A 268 -6.05 1.37 -12.70
C THR A 268 -4.79 0.79 -13.32
N ASP A 269 -4.94 -0.26 -14.13
CA ASP A 269 -3.90 -0.94 -14.91
C ASP A 269 -3.66 -0.33 -16.30
N TYR A 270 -4.45 0.67 -16.70
CA TYR A 270 -4.22 1.43 -17.93
C TYR A 270 -2.95 2.30 -17.84
N PRO A 271 -2.19 2.45 -18.94
CA PRO A 271 -0.96 3.25 -18.96
C PRO A 271 -1.14 4.66 -18.37
N GLU A 272 -2.23 5.35 -18.70
CA GLU A 272 -2.50 6.72 -18.25
C GLU A 272 -2.75 6.80 -16.75
N GLN A 273 -3.41 5.79 -16.17
CA GLN A 273 -3.67 5.70 -14.73
C GLN A 273 -2.39 5.46 -13.94
N ILE A 274 -1.54 4.58 -14.45
CA ILE A 274 -0.23 4.31 -13.85
C ILE A 274 0.67 5.55 -13.98
N GLU A 275 0.72 6.17 -15.16
CA GLU A 275 1.50 7.40 -15.42
C GLU A 275 1.06 8.55 -14.52
N ALA A 276 -0.24 8.69 -14.23
CA ALA A 276 -0.73 9.69 -13.28
C ALA A 276 -0.13 9.51 -11.87
N VAL A 277 0.04 8.27 -11.39
CA VAL A 277 0.68 7.98 -10.09
C VAL A 277 2.17 8.33 -10.13
N PHE A 278 2.89 7.96 -11.20
CA PHE A 278 4.30 8.31 -11.36
C PHE A 278 4.52 9.82 -11.41
N LYS A 279 3.69 10.54 -12.17
CA LYS A 279 3.74 12.00 -12.29
C LYS A 279 3.49 12.67 -10.95
N ALA A 280 2.35 12.37 -10.30
CA ALA A 280 2.01 12.95 -9.01
C ALA A 280 3.03 12.60 -7.93
N GLY A 281 3.57 11.38 -7.95
CA GLY A 281 4.62 10.96 -7.03
C GLY A 281 5.94 11.70 -7.23
N THR A 282 6.35 11.91 -8.47
CA THR A 282 7.55 12.68 -8.82
C THR A 282 7.37 14.15 -8.42
N GLU A 283 6.22 14.75 -8.70
CA GLU A 283 5.87 16.12 -8.32
C GLU A 283 5.82 16.32 -6.80
N ALA A 284 5.36 15.31 -6.05
CA ALA A 284 5.37 15.32 -4.59
C ALA A 284 6.77 15.08 -3.99
N GLY A 285 7.75 14.67 -4.79
CA GLY A 285 9.12 14.40 -4.36
C GLY A 285 9.35 13.01 -3.77
N ALA A 286 8.53 12.01 -4.13
CA ALA A 286 8.76 10.62 -3.70
C ALA A 286 10.16 10.13 -4.11
N ASP A 287 10.82 9.35 -3.26
CA ASP A 287 12.15 8.79 -3.48
C ASP A 287 12.12 7.46 -4.25
N PHE A 288 10.99 6.75 -4.21
CA PHE A 288 10.79 5.47 -4.90
C PHE A 288 9.31 5.10 -5.04
N LEU A 289 9.03 4.15 -5.94
CA LEU A 289 7.73 3.54 -6.12
C LEU A 289 7.86 2.01 -6.17
N VAL A 290 7.18 1.31 -5.28
CA VAL A 290 6.99 -0.15 -5.34
C VAL A 290 5.61 -0.39 -5.92
N PHE A 291 5.49 -1.31 -6.87
CA PHE A 291 4.20 -1.71 -7.43
C PHE A 291 3.92 -3.19 -7.23
N GLY A 292 2.64 -3.53 -7.17
CA GLY A 292 2.14 -4.90 -7.14
C GLY A 292 0.71 -4.97 -7.64
N GLY A 293 0.38 -6.01 -8.42
CA GLY A 293 -0.99 -6.28 -8.83
C GLY A 293 -1.88 -6.68 -7.66
N LEU A 294 -3.19 -6.59 -7.85
CA LEU A 294 -4.16 -7.11 -6.89
C LEU A 294 -3.96 -8.62 -6.67
N THR A 295 -3.88 -9.00 -5.39
CA THR A 295 -4.12 -10.38 -4.96
C THR A 295 -5.57 -10.52 -4.51
N LEU A 296 -6.31 -11.46 -5.07
CA LEU A 296 -7.70 -11.72 -4.79
C LEU A 296 -7.87 -13.17 -4.34
N LYS A 297 -7.95 -13.37 -3.02
CA LYS A 297 -8.15 -14.67 -2.39
C LYS A 297 -9.64 -14.99 -2.32
N GLU A 298 -9.98 -16.26 -2.54
CA GLU A 298 -11.34 -16.77 -2.39
C GLU A 298 -11.91 -16.49 -0.99
N GLY A 299 -13.24 -16.42 -0.87
CA GLY A 299 -13.94 -16.12 0.38
C GLY A 299 -14.21 -14.62 0.59
N ARG A 300 -14.18 -14.17 1.86
CA ARG A 300 -14.62 -12.82 2.28
C ARG A 300 -13.96 -11.68 1.50
N GLN A 301 -12.69 -11.84 1.11
CA GLN A 301 -12.00 -10.80 0.33
C GLN A 301 -12.61 -10.64 -1.06
N LYS A 302 -12.64 -11.73 -1.85
CA LYS A 302 -13.18 -11.73 -3.22
C LYS A 302 -14.63 -11.30 -3.25
N GLU A 303 -15.46 -11.84 -2.36
CA GLU A 303 -16.89 -11.49 -2.27
C GLU A 303 -17.09 -9.99 -2.00
N TYR A 304 -16.38 -9.42 -1.04
CA TYR A 304 -16.48 -7.99 -0.71
C TYR A 304 -16.02 -7.11 -1.87
N PHE A 305 -14.91 -7.49 -2.52
CA PHE A 305 -14.37 -6.75 -3.65
C PHE A 305 -15.32 -6.77 -4.85
N LEU A 306 -15.89 -7.93 -5.20
CA LEU A 306 -16.85 -8.05 -6.31
C LEU A 306 -18.15 -7.27 -6.04
N GLN A 307 -18.59 -7.17 -4.78
CA GLN A 307 -19.72 -6.29 -4.43
C GLN A 307 -19.39 -4.81 -4.64
N ALA A 308 -18.19 -4.37 -4.26
CA ALA A 308 -17.74 -2.99 -4.53
C ALA A 308 -17.64 -2.73 -6.04
N LEU A 309 -17.15 -3.71 -6.80
CA LEU A 309 -17.04 -3.64 -8.26
C LEU A 309 -18.42 -3.49 -8.93
N ARG A 310 -19.45 -4.25 -8.50
CA ARG A 310 -20.82 -4.10 -9.00
C ARG A 310 -21.39 -2.71 -8.74
N ARG A 311 -21.09 -2.11 -7.58
CA ARG A 311 -21.50 -0.73 -7.26
C ARG A 311 -20.77 0.29 -8.15
N PHE A 312 -19.50 0.05 -8.45
CA PHE A 312 -18.72 0.88 -9.38
C PHE A 312 -19.32 0.85 -10.79
N SER A 313 -19.63 -0.35 -11.30
CA SER A 313 -20.25 -0.55 -12.62
C SER A 313 -21.60 0.17 -12.77
N GLY A 314 -22.41 0.25 -11.71
CA GLY A 314 -23.72 0.91 -11.77
C GLY A 314 -23.72 2.44 -11.57
N ALA A 315 -22.64 3.04 -11.05
CA ALA A 315 -22.61 4.46 -10.64
C ALA A 315 -21.62 5.35 -11.44
N ALA A 316 -20.60 4.75 -12.08
CA ALA A 316 -19.57 5.47 -12.85
C ALA A 316 -18.86 4.60 -13.92
N GLY A 317 -19.17 3.29 -14.00
CA GLY A 317 -18.43 2.32 -14.80
C GLY A 317 -18.49 2.56 -16.32
N ASP A 318 -19.58 3.14 -16.81
CA ASP A 318 -19.84 3.34 -18.24
C ASP A 318 -18.82 4.27 -18.95
N LEU A 319 -18.04 5.05 -18.21
CA LEU A 319 -17.05 6.00 -18.77
C LEU A 319 -15.60 5.50 -18.74
N ILE A 320 -15.28 4.51 -17.89
CA ILE A 320 -13.89 4.04 -17.68
C ILE A 320 -13.69 2.63 -18.25
N ALA A 321 -14.72 1.78 -18.22
CA ALA A 321 -14.63 0.41 -18.70
C ALA A 321 -15.22 0.32 -20.11
N GLY A 322 -14.36 0.11 -21.12
CA GLY A 322 -14.79 -0.38 -22.42
C GLY A 322 -15.55 -1.71 -22.24
N ALA A 323 -16.87 -1.65 -22.41
CA ALA A 323 -17.84 -2.72 -22.64
C ALA A 323 -17.54 -4.11 -22.02
N GLY A 324 -18.04 -4.36 -20.80
CA GLY A 324 -18.14 -5.71 -20.25
C GLY A 324 -18.63 -5.80 -18.80
N ASP A 325 -19.09 -6.98 -18.39
CA ASP A 325 -19.37 -7.32 -17.00
C ASP A 325 -18.05 -7.49 -16.25
N LEU A 326 -17.60 -6.42 -15.57
CA LEU A 326 -16.34 -6.37 -14.83
C LEU A 326 -16.18 -7.56 -13.85
N PRO A 327 -17.18 -7.92 -13.01
CA PRO A 327 -17.14 -9.15 -12.22
C PRO A 327 -16.74 -10.40 -13.02
N LEU A 328 -17.33 -10.63 -14.20
CA LEU A 328 -16.98 -11.79 -15.03
C LEU A 328 -15.53 -11.71 -15.53
N GLN A 329 -15.04 -10.53 -15.89
CA GLN A 329 -13.64 -10.37 -16.29
C GLN A 329 -12.69 -10.70 -15.14
N TYR A 330 -13.03 -10.31 -13.90
CA TYR A 330 -12.26 -10.67 -12.72
C TYR A 330 -12.25 -12.17 -12.45
N ASP A 331 -13.38 -12.86 -12.63
CA ASP A 331 -13.43 -14.33 -12.49
C ASP A 331 -12.55 -15.04 -13.53
N VAL A 332 -12.39 -14.47 -14.74
CA VAL A 332 -11.49 -15.01 -15.77
C VAL A 332 -10.02 -14.88 -15.37
N ILE A 333 -9.61 -13.72 -14.83
CA ILE A 333 -8.20 -13.48 -14.46
C ILE A 333 -7.84 -13.97 -13.05
N TYR A 334 -8.84 -14.21 -12.20
CA TYR A 334 -8.72 -14.87 -10.89
C TYR A 334 -9.63 -16.11 -10.83
N PRO A 335 -9.29 -17.17 -11.59
CA PRO A 335 -10.14 -18.37 -11.70
C PRO A 335 -10.18 -19.22 -10.42
N GLY A 336 -9.58 -18.76 -9.32
CA GLY A 336 -9.14 -19.63 -8.23
C GLY A 336 -8.02 -20.56 -8.70
N ASP A 337 -7.47 -21.38 -7.81
CA ASP A 337 -6.57 -22.46 -8.23
C ASP A 337 -7.40 -23.73 -8.45
N PRO A 338 -7.57 -24.19 -9.71
CA PRO A 338 -8.40 -25.35 -10.02
C PRO A 338 -7.78 -26.67 -9.54
N TYR A 339 -6.47 -26.69 -9.21
CA TYR A 339 -5.74 -27.88 -8.77
C TYR A 339 -5.42 -27.85 -7.26
N LYS A 340 -5.54 -26.70 -6.62
CA LYS A 340 -5.54 -26.52 -5.17
C LYS A 340 -6.64 -25.53 -4.79
N PRO A 341 -7.91 -25.98 -4.68
CA PRO A 341 -8.94 -25.19 -4.02
C PRO A 341 -8.38 -24.67 -2.68
N GLY A 342 -8.20 -23.36 -2.54
CA GLY A 342 -7.50 -22.73 -1.41
C GLY A 342 -6.02 -22.37 -1.61
N SER A 343 -5.49 -22.30 -2.84
CA SER A 343 -4.12 -21.78 -3.06
C SER A 343 -4.00 -20.35 -2.52
N SER A 344 -3.03 -20.18 -1.63
CA SER A 344 -3.14 -19.23 -0.52
C SER A 344 -2.79 -17.80 -0.88
N TYR A 345 -2.38 -17.50 -2.12
CA TYR A 345 -1.81 -16.20 -2.46
C TYR A 345 -2.74 -15.31 -3.27
N GLY A 346 -3.70 -15.87 -4.02
CA GLY A 346 -4.70 -15.08 -4.77
C GLY A 346 -4.11 -14.32 -5.97
N ASN A 347 -3.07 -14.83 -6.61
CA ASN A 347 -2.46 -14.16 -7.76
C ASN A 347 -3.38 -14.21 -8.99
N ALA A 348 -3.34 -13.16 -9.81
CA ALA A 348 -3.94 -13.19 -11.13
C ALA A 348 -3.22 -14.19 -12.04
N ARG A 349 -3.85 -14.54 -13.16
CA ARG A 349 -3.21 -15.37 -14.19
C ARG A 349 -1.85 -14.78 -14.63
N PRO A 350 -0.86 -15.63 -14.97
CA PRO A 350 0.48 -15.18 -15.34
C PRO A 350 0.53 -14.28 -16.58
N ASP A 351 -0.36 -14.50 -17.55
CA ASP A 351 -0.48 -13.69 -18.78
C ASP A 351 -0.90 -12.24 -18.45
N TYR A 352 -1.93 -12.07 -17.63
CA TYR A 352 -2.33 -10.75 -17.13
C TYR A 352 -1.20 -10.09 -16.32
N CYS A 353 -0.54 -10.83 -15.42
CA CYS A 353 0.59 -10.29 -14.64
C CYS A 353 1.71 -9.78 -15.55
N SER A 354 1.99 -10.48 -16.65
CA SER A 354 3.04 -10.11 -17.61
C SER A 354 2.67 -8.81 -18.34
N LEU A 355 1.41 -8.67 -18.78
CA LEU A 355 0.90 -7.46 -19.39
C LEU A 355 1.00 -6.25 -18.45
N LEU A 356 0.55 -6.40 -17.20
CA LEU A 356 0.64 -5.34 -16.19
C LEU A 356 2.10 -4.91 -15.97
N ASN A 357 3.03 -5.86 -15.85
CA ASN A 357 4.45 -5.56 -15.68
C ASN A 357 5.00 -4.77 -16.88
N GLU A 358 4.63 -5.14 -18.10
CA GLU A 358 5.05 -4.43 -19.31
C GLU A 358 4.57 -2.98 -19.32
N VAL A 359 3.29 -2.74 -18.97
CA VAL A 359 2.74 -1.39 -18.86
C VAL A 359 3.51 -0.58 -17.81
N VAL A 360 3.68 -1.11 -16.60
CA VAL A 360 4.40 -0.41 -15.53
C VAL A 360 5.85 -0.12 -15.93
N PHE A 361 6.57 -1.08 -16.53
CA PHE A 361 7.95 -0.85 -16.96
C PHE A 361 8.05 0.17 -18.10
N THR A 362 7.09 0.20 -19.01
CA THR A 362 7.04 1.16 -20.11
C THR A 362 6.82 2.58 -19.59
N VAL A 363 5.87 2.75 -18.66
CA VAL A 363 5.64 4.03 -17.99
C VAL A 363 6.89 4.43 -17.19
N ALA A 364 7.42 3.53 -16.38
CA ALA A 364 8.57 3.80 -15.51
C ALA A 364 9.79 4.32 -16.26
N ARG A 365 10.06 3.89 -17.50
CA ARG A 365 11.18 4.43 -18.31
C ARG A 365 11.11 5.94 -18.55
N ARG A 366 9.90 6.51 -18.53
CA ARG A 366 9.65 7.94 -18.73
C ARG A 366 9.81 8.75 -17.44
N HIS A 367 9.88 8.07 -16.28
CA HIS A 367 9.97 8.69 -14.97
C HIS A 367 11.24 8.24 -14.25
N ARG A 368 12.03 9.18 -13.73
CA ARG A 368 13.27 8.86 -12.99
C ARG A 368 13.00 8.40 -11.55
N LEU A 369 11.93 7.63 -11.32
CA LEU A 369 11.52 7.15 -10.02
C LEU A 369 11.85 5.64 -9.90
N PRO A 370 12.70 5.22 -8.95
CA PRO A 370 13.14 3.84 -8.86
C PRO A 370 11.98 2.91 -8.44
N LEU A 371 11.89 1.73 -9.08
CA LEU A 371 10.80 0.76 -8.91
C LEU A 371 10.86 -0.09 -7.64
N ARG A 372 11.88 0.16 -6.82
CA ARG A 372 12.09 -0.40 -5.48
C ARG A 372 12.77 0.66 -4.62
N MET A 373 12.78 0.47 -3.30
CA MET A 373 13.60 1.28 -2.42
C MET A 373 15.05 1.26 -2.93
N PRO A 374 15.69 2.42 -3.20
CA PRO A 374 17.05 2.45 -3.74
C PRO A 374 18.08 2.10 -2.66
N PRO A 375 19.27 1.57 -3.04
CA PRO A 375 20.33 1.21 -2.10
C PRO A 375 20.74 2.34 -1.17
N ALA A 376 20.67 3.61 -1.60
CA ALA A 376 20.96 4.76 -0.75
C ALA A 376 20.13 4.77 0.54
N LEU A 377 18.90 4.23 0.52
CA LEU A 377 18.02 4.19 1.69
C LEU A 377 18.29 3.00 2.61
N PHE A 378 18.94 1.92 2.16
CA PHE A 378 19.24 0.77 3.03
C PHE A 378 20.74 0.43 3.16
N ARG A 379 21.59 1.23 2.51
CA ARG A 379 23.05 1.22 2.73
C ARG A 379 23.34 1.68 4.16
N GLY A 380 24.15 0.89 4.87
CA GLY A 380 24.42 1.14 6.28
C GLY A 380 23.18 0.97 7.16
N ILE A 381 22.19 0.17 6.74
CA ILE A 381 21.05 -0.23 7.58
C ILE A 381 21.06 -1.73 7.83
N MET A 382 21.54 -2.51 6.88
CA MET A 382 21.63 -3.97 6.99
C MET A 382 23.04 -4.45 6.73
N ASP A 383 23.33 -5.65 7.24
CA ASP A 383 24.61 -6.31 7.10
C ASP A 383 24.93 -6.58 5.61
N GLU A 384 26.21 -6.70 5.28
CA GLU A 384 26.70 -6.75 3.90
C GLU A 384 25.98 -7.81 3.04
N ASN A 385 25.87 -9.05 3.57
CA ASN A 385 25.25 -10.15 2.84
C ASN A 385 23.75 -9.95 2.65
N ASP A 386 23.04 -9.41 3.65
CA ASP A 386 21.62 -9.09 3.52
C ASP A 386 21.40 -7.96 2.50
N ARG A 387 22.28 -6.94 2.48
CA ARG A 387 22.23 -5.86 1.48
C ARG A 387 22.38 -6.40 0.06
N ILE A 388 23.41 -7.23 -0.18
CA ILE A 388 23.65 -7.84 -1.49
C ILE A 388 22.45 -8.72 -1.87
N ALA A 389 21.95 -9.55 -0.95
CA ALA A 389 20.84 -10.44 -1.21
C ALA A 389 19.56 -9.68 -1.59
N VAL A 390 19.21 -8.59 -0.89
CA VAL A 390 18.07 -7.73 -1.26
C VAL A 390 18.23 -7.18 -2.67
N MET A 391 19.43 -6.71 -3.04
CA MET A 391 19.68 -6.19 -4.38
C MET A 391 19.54 -7.28 -5.46
N LEU A 392 20.05 -8.48 -5.20
CA LEU A 392 19.90 -9.63 -6.10
C LEU A 392 18.43 -10.07 -6.20
N GLU A 393 17.65 -10.02 -5.11
CA GLU A 393 16.21 -10.32 -5.12
C GLU A 393 15.41 -9.30 -5.94
N HIS A 394 15.76 -8.02 -5.91
CA HIS A 394 15.18 -7.03 -6.81
C HIS A 394 15.49 -7.37 -8.28
N MET A 395 16.75 -7.71 -8.60
CA MET A 395 17.13 -8.10 -9.97
C MET A 395 16.36 -9.34 -10.41
N ASP A 396 16.21 -10.33 -9.52
CA ASP A 396 15.43 -11.53 -9.78
C ASP A 396 13.97 -11.21 -10.11
N TYR A 397 13.35 -10.37 -9.28
CA TYR A 397 12.00 -9.88 -9.51
C TYR A 397 11.89 -9.19 -10.88
N PHE A 398 12.77 -8.25 -11.19
CA PHE A 398 12.71 -7.49 -12.44
C PHE A 398 12.93 -8.35 -13.68
N HIS A 399 13.79 -9.36 -13.61
CA HIS A 399 13.96 -10.33 -14.70
C HIS A 399 12.71 -11.19 -14.88
N ARG A 400 12.19 -11.79 -13.80
CA ARG A 400 11.00 -12.65 -13.85
C ARG A 400 9.75 -11.90 -14.30
N ALA A 401 9.59 -10.65 -13.84
CA ALA A 401 8.48 -9.79 -14.21
C ALA A 401 8.44 -9.48 -15.72
N ARG A 402 9.57 -9.60 -16.43
CA ARG A 402 9.68 -9.49 -17.90
C ARG A 402 9.61 -10.84 -18.61
N GLY A 403 9.22 -11.91 -17.93
CA GLY A 403 9.17 -13.27 -18.49
C GLY A 403 10.53 -13.95 -18.64
N HIS A 404 11.62 -13.34 -18.16
CA HIS A 404 12.95 -13.94 -18.25
C HIS A 404 13.22 -14.92 -17.10
N LYS A 405 13.99 -15.97 -17.39
CA LYS A 405 14.59 -16.80 -16.33
C LYS A 405 15.63 -15.97 -15.57
N SER A 406 15.74 -16.22 -14.27
CA SER A 406 16.70 -15.55 -13.41
C SER A 406 17.31 -16.52 -12.39
N THR A 407 18.62 -16.41 -12.20
CA THR A 407 19.39 -17.11 -11.17
C THR A 407 19.66 -16.23 -9.95
N PHE A 408 19.33 -14.93 -10.00
CA PHE A 408 19.66 -13.98 -8.94
C PHE A 408 19.01 -14.30 -7.60
N GLY A 409 17.76 -14.81 -7.57
CA GLY A 409 17.11 -15.19 -6.32
C GLY A 409 17.80 -16.38 -5.64
N TRP A 410 18.34 -17.30 -6.44
CA TRP A 410 19.09 -18.42 -5.91
C TRP A 410 20.48 -17.96 -5.41
N ALA A 411 21.13 -17.04 -6.13
CA ALA A 411 22.36 -16.40 -5.68
C ALA A 411 22.17 -15.58 -4.39
N ALA A 412 21.06 -14.84 -4.26
CA ALA A 412 20.70 -14.11 -3.04
C ALA A 412 20.62 -15.05 -1.83
N ARG A 413 19.95 -16.19 -1.99
CA ARG A 413 19.90 -17.24 -0.96
C ARG A 413 21.32 -17.71 -0.58
N LYS A 414 22.19 -17.97 -1.57
CA LYS A 414 23.57 -18.40 -1.29
C LYS A 414 24.40 -17.35 -0.59
N VAL A 415 24.25 -16.08 -0.94
CA VAL A 415 24.93 -14.98 -0.23
C VAL A 415 24.50 -14.92 1.24
N ARG A 416 23.22 -15.13 1.55
CA ARG A 416 22.73 -15.19 2.95
C ARG A 416 23.23 -16.40 3.74
N GLU A 417 23.56 -17.50 3.04
CA GLU A 417 24.10 -18.74 3.64
C GLU A 417 25.61 -18.67 3.91
N LEU A 418 26.32 -17.64 3.44
CA LEU A 418 27.75 -17.49 3.69
C LEU A 418 28.03 -17.26 5.18
N GLU A 419 29.04 -17.97 5.71
CA GLU A 419 29.49 -17.82 7.10
C GLU A 419 30.28 -16.52 7.32
N ALA A 420 30.89 -15.99 6.27
CA ALA A 420 31.65 -14.74 6.27
C ALA A 420 31.00 -13.68 5.35
N PRO A 421 31.32 -12.38 5.54
CA PRO A 421 30.94 -11.34 4.58
C PRO A 421 31.42 -11.69 3.17
N ALA A 422 30.60 -11.39 2.15
CA ALA A 422 30.94 -11.62 0.74
C ALA A 422 32.26 -10.95 0.33
N SER A 423 32.61 -9.79 0.93
CA SER A 423 33.90 -9.12 0.74
C SER A 423 35.10 -9.98 1.15
N ALA A 424 34.96 -10.82 2.17
CA ALA A 424 36.03 -11.72 2.63
C ALA A 424 36.22 -12.96 1.73
N MET A 425 35.24 -13.27 0.87
CA MET A 425 35.33 -14.41 -0.04
C MET A 425 36.28 -14.15 -1.20
N GLY A 426 36.34 -12.90 -1.69
CA GLY A 426 37.11 -12.53 -2.88
C GLY A 426 36.74 -13.41 -4.08
N ASN A 427 37.75 -13.92 -4.79
CA ASN A 427 37.54 -14.79 -5.96
C ASN A 427 36.83 -16.12 -5.63
N ARG A 428 36.87 -16.57 -4.37
CA ARG A 428 36.20 -17.83 -3.94
C ARG A 428 34.68 -17.74 -4.06
N LEU A 429 34.12 -16.54 -4.16
CA LEU A 429 32.69 -16.33 -4.38
C LEU A 429 32.21 -17.01 -5.68
N ARG A 430 33.06 -17.06 -6.72
CA ARG A 430 32.77 -17.74 -8.00
C ARG A 430 32.65 -19.26 -7.87
N SER A 431 33.24 -19.83 -6.83
CA SER A 431 33.21 -21.27 -6.55
C SER A 431 31.99 -21.67 -5.70
N VAL A 432 31.25 -20.69 -5.16
CA VAL A 432 30.00 -20.97 -4.47
C VAL A 432 29.00 -21.46 -5.51
N SER A 433 28.59 -22.72 -5.38
CA SER A 433 27.57 -23.32 -6.26
C SER A 433 26.43 -22.32 -6.42
N GLY A 434 26.07 -22.07 -7.70
CA GLY A 434 25.10 -21.14 -8.31
C GLY A 434 25.23 -19.64 -8.01
N ILE A 435 26.40 -19.20 -7.56
CA ILE A 435 26.90 -17.85 -7.88
C ILE A 435 27.81 -17.98 -9.10
N GLY A 436 27.25 -17.82 -10.30
CA GLY A 436 28.03 -17.88 -11.54
C GLY A 436 28.98 -16.68 -11.71
N PRO A 437 29.95 -16.74 -12.66
CA PRO A 437 30.95 -15.69 -12.86
C PRO A 437 30.36 -14.28 -13.01
N ALA A 438 29.34 -14.12 -13.87
CA ALA A 438 28.69 -12.83 -14.09
C ALA A 438 28.00 -12.29 -12.82
N THR A 439 27.39 -13.16 -12.01
CA THR A 439 26.78 -12.76 -10.74
C THR A 439 27.85 -12.37 -9.71
N ALA A 440 28.98 -13.08 -9.67
CA ALA A 440 30.10 -12.72 -8.82
C ALA A 440 30.70 -11.36 -9.20
N ASP A 441 30.80 -11.04 -10.50
CA ASP A 441 31.25 -9.73 -10.98
C ASP A 441 30.31 -8.61 -10.52
N ILE A 442 28.99 -8.82 -10.63
CA ILE A 442 27.96 -7.89 -10.12
C ILE A 442 28.10 -7.70 -8.61
N ILE A 443 28.31 -8.78 -7.85
CA ILE A 443 28.52 -8.68 -6.40
C ILE A 443 29.80 -7.90 -6.09
N GLY A 444 30.88 -8.11 -6.85
CA GLY A 444 32.12 -7.34 -6.75
C GLY A 444 31.90 -5.84 -6.97
N GLU A 445 31.11 -5.47 -7.96
CA GLU A 445 30.72 -4.08 -8.22
C GLU A 445 29.90 -3.49 -7.07
N ILE A 446 28.95 -4.25 -6.53
CA ILE A 446 28.14 -3.87 -5.35
C ILE A 446 29.02 -3.65 -4.12
N LEU A 447 30.03 -4.49 -3.93
CA LEU A 447 30.98 -4.33 -2.82
C LEU A 447 31.81 -3.06 -2.98
N ALA A 448 32.27 -2.77 -4.21
CA ALA A 448 33.13 -1.61 -4.50
C ALA A 448 32.38 -0.27 -4.45
N THR A 449 31.16 -0.21 -5.01
CA THR A 449 30.44 1.07 -5.22
C THR A 449 29.17 1.20 -4.36
N GLY A 450 28.77 0.11 -3.70
CA GLY A 450 27.50 -0.02 -3.02
C GLY A 450 26.30 -0.18 -3.96
N THR A 451 26.53 -0.39 -5.27
CA THR A 451 25.52 -0.74 -6.29
C THR A 451 26.14 -1.43 -7.52
N SER A 452 25.37 -1.70 -8.57
CA SER A 452 25.94 -2.09 -9.88
C SER A 452 25.23 -1.40 -11.03
N VAL A 453 25.93 -1.17 -12.14
CA VAL A 453 25.36 -0.61 -13.38
C VAL A 453 24.15 -1.42 -13.83
N LYS A 454 24.22 -2.76 -13.74
CA LYS A 454 23.10 -3.64 -14.10
C LYS A 454 21.91 -3.44 -13.16
N TYR A 455 22.16 -3.35 -11.85
CA TYR A 455 21.11 -3.12 -10.86
C TYR A 455 20.43 -1.76 -11.04
N GLU A 456 21.21 -0.68 -11.21
CA GLU A 456 20.68 0.67 -11.41
C GLU A 456 19.81 0.75 -12.68
N LYS A 457 20.29 0.17 -13.79
CA LYS A 457 19.51 0.05 -15.04
C LYS A 457 18.14 -0.58 -14.81
N LEU A 458 18.11 -1.73 -14.13
CA LEU A 458 16.88 -2.44 -13.77
C LEU A 458 15.95 -1.60 -12.88
N LEU A 459 16.53 -0.91 -11.89
CA LEU A 459 15.81 -0.15 -10.88
C LEU A 459 15.04 1.04 -11.49
N TYR A 460 15.60 1.71 -12.49
CA TYR A 460 14.97 2.83 -13.21
C TYR A 460 14.23 2.39 -14.49
N GLY A 461 13.90 1.10 -14.61
CA GLY A 461 13.17 0.57 -15.76
C GLY A 461 13.95 0.58 -17.08
N SER A 462 15.20 1.01 -17.07
CA SER A 462 16.09 1.16 -18.23
C SER A 462 16.80 -0.16 -18.53
N MET A 463 16.20 -1.02 -19.34
CA MET A 463 16.90 -2.12 -20.01
C MET A 463 16.49 -2.21 -21.46
#